data_AF-X1QJ53-F1
#
_entry.id   AF-X1QJ53-F1
#
_cell.length_a   1.000
_cell.length_b   1.000
_cell.length_c   1.000
_cell.angle_alpha   90.00
_cell.angle_beta   90.00
_cell.angle_gamma   90.00
#
_symmetry.space_group_name_H-M   'P 1'
#
loop_
_entity.id
_entity.type
_entity.pdbx_description
1 polymer ?
#
loop_
_entity_poly.entity_id
_entity_poly.type
_entity_poly.pdbx_seq_one_letter_code
_entity_poly.pdbx_strand_id
1 'polypeptide(L)'
;KFCNITRDKARYWREKVHQIEGKKEWGKERLIDKSDGRVWIRVPKNYSNPVVDKGKYHRRIMIEHRYVVEKFLATHPEWGISKRSLIDGKYLKSKYEVHHINLDFQDNRIENLWVFETNEDHQEARRSLYILIDELIRCNFILFQKGRYIINI
;
A
#
# COMPACT_ATOMS: atom_id res chain seq x y z
N LYS A 1 -31.46 -14.28 -13.68
CA LYS A 1 -32.39 -13.13 -13.69
C LYS A 1 -32.63 -12.75 -12.24
N PHE A 2 -32.46 -11.50 -11.84
CA PHE A 2 -32.91 -11.01 -10.53
C PHE A 2 -34.21 -10.25 -10.80
N CYS A 3 -35.33 -10.67 -10.19
CA CYS A 3 -36.64 -10.05 -10.36
C CYS A 3 -37.04 -9.77 -11.83
N ASN A 4 -36.92 -10.77 -12.72
CA ASN A 4 -37.23 -10.64 -14.16
C ASN A 4 -36.44 -9.58 -14.96
N ILE A 5 -35.42 -8.96 -14.37
CA ILE A 5 -34.55 -8.01 -15.05
C ILE A 5 -33.30 -8.75 -15.54
N THR A 6 -32.94 -8.50 -16.81
CA THR A 6 -31.69 -8.98 -17.42
C THR A 6 -30.48 -8.33 -16.74
N ARG A 7 -29.33 -9.01 -16.70
CA ARG A 7 -28.10 -8.44 -16.10
C ARG A 7 -27.71 -7.10 -16.72
N ASP A 8 -27.87 -6.93 -18.04
CA ASP A 8 -27.55 -5.68 -18.72
C ASP A 8 -28.47 -4.53 -18.31
N LYS A 9 -29.77 -4.77 -18.22
CA LYS A 9 -30.76 -3.79 -17.73
C LYS A 9 -30.49 -3.42 -16.26
N ALA A 10 -30.08 -4.37 -15.43
CA ALA A 10 -29.69 -4.09 -14.04
C ALA A 10 -28.40 -3.25 -13.95
N ARG A 11 -27.40 -3.51 -14.82
CA ARG A 11 -26.18 -2.71 -14.93
C ARG A 11 -26.47 -1.28 -15.38
N TYR A 12 -27.28 -1.11 -16.44
CA TYR A 12 -27.72 0.20 -16.92
C TYR A 12 -28.37 1.02 -15.82
N TRP A 13 -29.31 0.43 -15.07
CA TRP A 13 -29.99 1.10 -13.96
C TRP A 13 -29.00 1.55 -12.88
N ARG A 14 -28.07 0.67 -12.47
CA ARG A 14 -27.06 1.03 -11.47
C ARG A 14 -26.18 2.19 -11.94
N GLU A 15 -25.61 2.10 -13.12
CA GLU A 15 -24.57 3.04 -13.58
C GLU A 15 -25.14 4.35 -14.12
N LYS A 16 -26.28 4.32 -14.82
CA LYS A 16 -26.82 5.48 -15.55
C LYS A 16 -27.99 6.16 -14.85
N VAL A 17 -28.85 5.41 -14.17
CA VAL A 17 -30.03 5.97 -13.48
C VAL A 17 -29.66 6.39 -12.06
N HIS A 18 -29.00 5.50 -11.32
CA HIS A 18 -28.70 5.72 -9.90
C HIS A 18 -27.27 6.20 -9.63
N GLN A 19 -26.41 6.27 -10.65
CA GLN A 19 -24.99 6.63 -10.53
C GLN A 19 -24.26 5.83 -9.44
N ILE A 20 -24.73 4.60 -9.19
CA ILE A 20 -24.10 3.70 -8.24
C ILE A 20 -22.82 3.23 -8.91
N GLU A 21 -21.69 3.73 -8.43
CA GLU A 21 -20.37 3.32 -8.91
C GLU A 21 -20.31 1.79 -9.00
N GLY A 22 -19.88 1.31 -10.17
CA GLY A 22 -19.60 -0.11 -10.38
C GLY A 22 -18.47 -0.60 -9.48
N LYS A 23 -18.01 -1.84 -9.67
CA LYS A 23 -16.76 -2.27 -9.02
C LYS A 23 -15.66 -1.31 -9.47
N LYS A 24 -15.04 -0.59 -8.53
CA LYS A 24 -13.89 0.28 -8.78
C LYS A 24 -12.84 -0.49 -9.58
N GLU A 25 -12.16 0.20 -10.50
CA GLU A 25 -11.13 -0.42 -11.33
C GLU A 25 -10.03 -1.04 -10.47
N TRP A 26 -9.35 -2.05 -11.03
CA TRP A 26 -8.18 -2.66 -10.41
C TRP A 26 -7.13 -1.58 -10.10
N GLY A 27 -6.58 -1.59 -8.90
CA GLY A 27 -5.65 -0.56 -8.41
C GLY A 27 -6.29 0.76 -7.95
N LYS A 28 -7.60 0.98 -8.17
CA LYS A 28 -8.32 2.19 -7.73
C LYS A 28 -9.16 1.99 -6.47
N GLU A 29 -9.43 0.74 -6.09
CA GLU A 29 -10.11 0.40 -4.83
C GLU A 29 -9.07 0.37 -3.69
N ARG A 30 -9.05 1.43 -2.86
CA ARG A 30 -8.30 1.48 -1.59
C ARG A 30 -9.20 0.98 -0.46
N LEU A 31 -8.76 -0.06 0.24
CA LEU A 31 -9.40 -0.65 1.41
C LEU A 31 -8.51 -0.37 2.62
N ILE A 32 -8.97 0.50 3.52
CA ILE A 32 -8.22 0.83 4.74
C ILE A 32 -8.56 -0.22 5.80
N ASP A 33 -7.54 -0.92 6.30
CA ASP A 33 -7.68 -1.82 7.43
C ASP A 33 -7.97 -1.01 8.70
N LYS A 34 -9.06 -1.33 9.38
CA LYS A 34 -9.47 -0.60 10.59
C LYS A 34 -8.58 -0.91 11.81
N SER A 35 -7.81 -1.98 11.76
CA SER A 35 -6.98 -2.41 12.89
C SER A 35 -5.64 -1.69 12.95
N ASP A 36 -4.95 -1.57 11.81
CA ASP A 36 -3.62 -0.98 11.72
C ASP A 36 -3.53 0.22 10.78
N GLY A 37 -4.61 0.61 10.10
CA GLY A 37 -4.65 1.76 9.20
C GLY A 37 -3.97 1.51 7.84
N ARG A 38 -3.47 0.30 7.58
CA ARG A 38 -2.81 -0.01 6.30
C ARG A 38 -3.79 0.02 5.15
N VAL A 39 -3.30 0.45 4.00
CA VAL A 39 -4.09 0.48 2.77
C VAL A 39 -3.83 -0.76 1.95
N TRP A 40 -4.90 -1.49 1.66
CA TRP A 40 -4.92 -2.62 0.75
C TRP A 40 -5.55 -2.21 -0.57
N ILE A 41 -5.00 -2.71 -1.67
CA ILE A 41 -5.53 -2.48 -3.00
C ILE A 41 -5.89 -3.80 -3.67
N ARG A 42 -6.82 -3.71 -4.61
CA ARG A 42 -7.21 -4.83 -5.45
C ARG A 42 -6.30 -4.90 -6.69
N VAL A 43 -5.50 -5.95 -6.83
CA VAL A 43 -4.54 -6.10 -7.95
C VAL A 43 -5.11 -6.90 -9.12
N PRO A 44 -4.72 -6.62 -10.37
CA PRO A 44 -5.24 -7.29 -11.57
C PRO A 44 -5.19 -8.83 -11.53
N LYS A 45 -6.04 -9.50 -12.33
CA LYS A 45 -6.07 -10.97 -12.39
C LYS A 45 -4.76 -11.59 -12.88
N ASN A 46 -4.04 -10.92 -13.76
CA ASN A 46 -2.74 -11.34 -14.30
C ASN A 46 -1.56 -10.95 -13.40
N TYR A 47 -1.81 -10.30 -12.25
CA TYR A 47 -0.76 -9.90 -11.33
C TYR A 47 -0.29 -11.09 -10.49
N SER A 48 0.91 -11.60 -10.76
CA SER A 48 1.36 -12.92 -10.29
C SER A 48 2.32 -12.89 -9.11
N ASN A 49 2.47 -11.76 -8.40
CA ASN A 49 3.35 -11.68 -7.24
C ASN A 49 2.94 -12.72 -6.16
N PRO A 50 3.87 -13.53 -5.62
CA PRO A 50 3.57 -14.59 -4.65
C PRO A 50 2.95 -14.08 -3.34
N VAL A 51 3.18 -12.83 -2.95
CA VAL A 51 2.64 -12.25 -1.70
C VAL A 51 1.20 -11.74 -1.82
N VAL A 52 0.56 -11.92 -2.97
CA VAL A 52 -0.86 -11.57 -3.16
C VAL A 52 -1.73 -12.51 -2.34
N ASP A 53 -2.58 -11.96 -1.48
CA ASP A 53 -3.61 -12.73 -0.79
C ASP A 53 -4.71 -13.10 -1.81
N LYS A 54 -4.83 -14.41 -2.05
CA LYS A 54 -5.84 -15.02 -2.94
C LYS A 54 -7.04 -15.58 -2.17
N GLY A 55 -6.95 -15.70 -0.85
CA GLY A 55 -7.92 -16.37 0.02
C GLY A 55 -9.05 -15.45 0.50
N LYS A 56 -8.75 -14.20 0.87
CA LYS A 56 -9.79 -13.24 1.29
C LYS A 56 -10.62 -12.74 0.09
N TYR A 57 -11.88 -13.18 0.02
CA TYR A 57 -12.94 -12.66 -0.86
C TYR A 57 -12.77 -12.82 -2.39
N HIS A 58 -11.95 -13.75 -2.89
CA HIS A 58 -11.64 -13.85 -4.33
C HIS A 58 -11.15 -12.52 -4.96
N ARG A 59 -10.68 -11.57 -4.14
CA ARG A 59 -10.43 -10.19 -4.58
C ARG A 59 -9.01 -9.94 -5.08
N ARG A 60 -8.04 -10.83 -4.78
CA ARG A 60 -6.59 -10.64 -5.09
C ARG A 60 -6.13 -9.28 -4.53
N ILE A 61 -5.78 -9.25 -3.26
CA ILE A 61 -5.40 -8.02 -2.56
C ILE A 61 -3.91 -7.98 -2.26
N MET A 62 -3.36 -6.77 -2.21
CA MET A 62 -1.96 -6.46 -1.92
C MET A 62 -1.90 -5.20 -1.06
N ILE A 63 -0.90 -5.08 -0.19
CA ILE A 63 -0.65 -3.84 0.53
C ILE A 63 -0.18 -2.76 -0.47
N GLU A 64 -0.78 -1.57 -0.41
CA GLU A 64 -0.61 -0.50 -1.40
C GLU A 64 0.84 -0.04 -1.52
N HIS A 65 1.53 0.23 -0.39
CA HIS A 65 2.91 0.71 -0.41
C HIS A 65 3.84 -0.24 -1.18
N ARG A 66 3.61 -1.55 -1.07
CA ARG A 66 4.43 -2.57 -1.72
C ARG A 66 4.22 -2.54 -3.22
N TYR A 67 2.96 -2.41 -3.64
CA TYR A 67 2.60 -2.27 -5.03
C TYR A 67 3.17 -0.99 -5.65
N VAL A 68 3.11 0.14 -4.94
CA VAL A 68 3.66 1.42 -5.40
C VAL A 68 5.17 1.32 -5.63
N VAL A 69 5.90 0.82 -4.62
CA VAL A 69 7.36 0.61 -4.73
C VAL A 69 7.69 -0.33 -5.89
N GLU A 70 6.96 -1.43 -6.03
CA GLU A 70 7.18 -2.37 -7.13
C GLU A 70 7.07 -1.68 -8.50
N LYS A 71 5.99 -0.91 -8.72
CA LYS A 71 5.80 -0.20 -9.99
C LYS A 71 6.87 0.84 -10.23
N PHE A 72 7.28 1.55 -9.20
CA PHE A 72 8.35 2.51 -9.29
C PHE A 72 9.71 1.87 -9.62
N LEU A 73 10.09 0.79 -8.94
CA LEU A 73 11.36 0.11 -9.23
C LEU A 73 11.37 -0.53 -10.63
N ALA A 74 10.22 -1.04 -11.09
CA ALA A 74 10.09 -1.60 -12.43
C ALA A 74 10.30 -0.57 -13.55
N THR A 75 10.07 0.72 -13.29
CA THR A 75 10.37 1.81 -14.25
C THR A 75 11.83 2.28 -14.20
N HIS A 76 12.62 1.81 -13.23
CA HIS A 76 14.03 2.17 -13.04
C HIS A 76 14.93 0.93 -13.02
N PRO A 77 14.99 0.15 -14.13
CA PRO A 77 15.77 -1.10 -14.19
C PRO A 77 17.29 -0.88 -14.06
N GLU A 78 17.76 0.34 -14.28
CA GLU A 78 19.16 0.72 -14.16
C GLU A 78 19.65 0.75 -12.69
N TRP A 79 18.75 0.92 -11.73
CA TRP A 79 19.11 0.98 -10.31
C TRP A 79 19.52 -0.39 -9.76
N GLY A 80 20.56 -0.38 -8.91
CA GLY A 80 21.05 -1.59 -8.26
C GLY A 80 19.97 -2.29 -7.43
N ILE A 81 19.16 -1.52 -6.69
CA ILE A 81 18.06 -2.07 -5.89
C ILE A 81 16.98 -2.72 -6.76
N SER A 82 16.65 -2.17 -7.92
CA SER A 82 15.67 -2.77 -8.85
C SER A 82 16.13 -4.14 -9.34
N LYS A 83 17.40 -4.25 -9.76
CA LYS A 83 18.00 -5.53 -10.20
C LYS A 83 18.03 -6.59 -9.11
N ARG A 84 18.31 -6.20 -7.86
CA ARG A 84 18.40 -7.14 -6.73
C ARG A 84 17.04 -7.53 -6.17
N SER A 85 16.09 -6.60 -6.09
CA SER A 85 14.84 -6.77 -5.35
C SER A 85 13.67 -7.27 -6.20
N LEU A 86 13.72 -7.12 -7.52
CA LEU A 86 12.63 -7.54 -8.42
C LEU A 86 12.83 -8.95 -8.98
N ILE A 87 11.73 -9.68 -9.14
CA ILE A 87 11.60 -10.92 -9.92
C ILE A 87 11.17 -10.52 -11.33
N ASP A 88 11.94 -10.95 -12.34
CA ASP A 88 11.73 -10.63 -13.75
C ASP A 88 11.62 -9.12 -14.06
N GLY A 89 12.24 -8.28 -13.22
CA GLY A 89 12.11 -6.82 -13.30
C GLY A 89 10.71 -6.28 -13.02
N LYS A 90 9.82 -7.11 -12.45
CA LYS A 90 8.39 -6.78 -12.31
C LYS A 90 7.90 -6.80 -10.87
N TYR A 91 8.31 -7.77 -10.05
CA TYR A 91 7.66 -8.04 -8.76
C TYR A 91 8.64 -7.96 -7.61
N LEU A 92 8.34 -7.20 -6.56
CA LEU A 92 9.19 -7.18 -5.37
C LEU A 92 9.23 -8.57 -4.73
N LYS A 93 10.43 -9.10 -4.50
CA LYS A 93 10.67 -10.40 -3.84
C LYS A 93 10.05 -10.43 -2.45
N SER A 94 9.44 -11.56 -2.07
CA SER A 94 8.66 -11.69 -0.82
C SER A 94 9.42 -11.33 0.44
N LYS A 95 10.73 -11.62 0.50
CA LYS A 95 11.59 -11.33 1.64
C LYS A 95 11.91 -9.84 1.87
N TYR A 96 11.68 -8.99 0.87
CA TYR A 96 11.96 -7.57 0.97
C TYR A 96 10.76 -6.88 1.63
N GLU A 97 11.04 -6.02 2.60
CA GLU A 97 10.04 -5.26 3.34
C GLU A 97 9.99 -3.81 2.86
N VAL A 98 8.82 -3.18 2.94
CA VAL A 98 8.63 -1.77 2.58
C VAL A 98 8.16 -1.01 3.82
N HIS A 99 8.84 0.08 4.14
CA HIS A 99 8.59 0.87 5.34
C HIS A 99 8.22 2.31 5.00
N HIS A 100 7.32 2.88 5.79
CA HIS A 100 6.98 4.31 5.77
C HIS A 100 7.91 5.09 6.70
N ILE A 101 8.75 5.96 6.13
CA ILE A 101 9.75 6.72 6.89
C ILE A 101 9.07 7.62 7.93
N ASN A 102 7.96 8.27 7.57
CA ASN A 102 7.19 9.13 8.45
C ASN A 102 6.22 8.39 9.41
N LEU A 103 6.22 7.05 9.40
CA LEU A 103 5.32 6.21 10.19
C LEU A 103 3.81 6.36 9.89
N ASP A 104 3.44 7.06 8.81
CA ASP A 104 2.05 7.16 8.33
C ASP A 104 1.77 6.09 7.26
N PHE A 105 1.00 5.07 7.62
CA PHE A 105 0.66 3.95 6.73
C PHE A 105 -0.19 4.33 5.51
N GLN A 106 -0.74 5.54 5.47
CA GLN A 106 -1.56 6.04 4.37
C GLN A 106 -0.77 6.92 3.39
N ASP A 107 0.45 7.35 3.74
CA ASP A 107 1.32 8.17 2.90
C ASP A 107 2.23 7.32 2.01
N ASN A 108 1.69 6.88 0.87
CA ASN A 108 2.37 6.01 -0.08
C ASN A 108 3.16 6.76 -1.17
N ARG A 109 3.56 8.01 -0.92
CA ARG A 109 4.47 8.73 -1.81
C ARG A 109 5.84 8.05 -1.83
N ILE A 110 6.47 7.96 -3.00
CA ILE A 110 7.68 7.14 -3.15
C ILE A 110 8.84 7.66 -2.30
N GLU A 111 8.95 8.97 -2.11
CA GLU A 111 9.95 9.61 -1.26
C GLU A 111 9.79 9.28 0.23
N ASN A 112 8.63 8.75 0.64
CA ASN A 112 8.35 8.32 2.01
C ASN A 112 8.52 6.80 2.20
N LEU A 113 8.81 6.04 1.14
CA LEU A 113 8.90 4.59 1.18
C LEU A 113 10.34 4.12 1.06
N TRP A 114 10.76 3.23 1.97
CA TRP A 114 12.08 2.60 1.93
C TRP A 114 11.97 1.08 1.82
N VAL A 115 12.88 0.48 1.05
CA VAL A 115 12.94 -0.97 0.83
C VAL A 115 14.06 -1.58 1.66
N PHE A 116 13.72 -2.50 2.55
CA PHE A 116 14.68 -3.32 3.29
C PHE A 116 14.85 -4.68 2.64
N GLU A 117 16.09 -5.17 2.59
CA GLU A 117 16.40 -6.46 1.96
C GLU A 117 16.08 -7.66 2.88
N THR A 118 15.98 -7.40 4.19
CA THR A 118 15.67 -8.37 5.24
C THR A 118 14.64 -7.80 6.20
N ASN A 119 13.90 -8.68 6.89
CA ASN A 119 12.98 -8.25 7.93
C ASN A 119 13.73 -7.78 9.18
N GLU A 120 14.91 -8.34 9.45
CA GLU A 120 15.78 -7.94 10.55
C GLU A 120 16.17 -6.45 10.43
N ASP A 121 16.68 -6.03 9.27
CA ASP A 121 17.03 -4.62 9.02
C ASP A 121 15.80 -3.70 9.14
N HIS A 122 14.65 -4.17 8.67
CA HIS A 122 13.39 -3.45 8.78
C HIS A 122 12.96 -3.25 10.25
N GLN A 123 13.06 -4.28 11.09
CA GLN A 123 12.74 -4.16 12.52
C GLN A 123 13.73 -3.24 13.24
N GLU A 124 15.02 -3.31 12.90
CA GLU A 124 16.05 -2.45 13.49
C GLU A 124 15.81 -0.97 13.14
N ALA A 125 15.54 -0.67 11.86
CA ALA A 125 15.24 0.68 11.43
C ALA A 125 13.95 1.20 12.08
N ARG A 126 12.90 0.37 12.13
CA ARG A 126 11.65 0.70 12.82
C ARG A 126 11.89 1.08 14.28
N ARG A 127 12.62 0.25 15.03
CA ARG A 127 12.96 0.52 16.43
C ARG A 127 13.74 1.83 16.58
N SER A 128 14.71 2.06 15.70
CA SER A 128 15.54 3.26 15.73
C SER A 128 14.73 4.53 15.45
N LEU A 129 13.77 4.47 14.52
CA LEU A 129 12.84 5.57 14.24
C LEU A 129 11.95 5.88 15.45
N TYR A 130 11.40 4.87 16.13
CA TYR A 130 10.61 5.11 17.34
C TYR A 130 11.43 5.77 18.45
N ILE A 131 12.65 5.28 18.70
CA ILE A 131 13.56 5.88 19.69
C ILE A 131 13.84 7.35 19.33
N LEU A 132 14.15 7.64 18.07
CA LEU A 132 14.40 9.01 17.62
C LEU A 132 13.17 9.91 17.84
N ILE A 133 11.97 9.44 17.47
CA ILE A 133 10.73 10.21 17.64
C ILE A 133 10.46 10.47 19.13
N ASP A 134 10.63 9.47 19.99
CA ASP A 134 10.46 9.63 21.44
C ASP A 134 11.44 10.66 22.02
N GLU A 135 12.70 10.63 21.57
CA GLU A 135 13.73 11.61 21.97
C GLU A 135 13.39 13.03 21.49
N LEU A 136 12.93 13.19 20.24
CA LEU A 136 12.53 14.48 19.71
C LEU A 136 11.31 15.06 20.44
N ILE A 137 10.35 14.22 20.86
CA ILE A 137 9.22 14.63 21.69
C ILE A 137 9.72 15.04 23.08
N ARG A 138 10.58 14.23 23.71
CA ARG A 138 11.12 14.49 25.05
C ARG A 138 11.89 15.81 25.13
N CYS A 139 12.66 16.13 24.09
CA CYS A 139 13.39 17.38 23.98
C CYS A 139 12.51 18.56 23.52
N ASN A 140 11.20 18.38 23.35
CA ASN A 140 10.27 19.38 22.83
C ASN A 140 10.71 19.95 21.48
N PHE A 141 11.36 19.18 20.60
CA PHE A 141 11.62 19.59 19.21
C PHE A 141 10.41 19.34 18.31
N ILE A 142 9.63 18.31 18.63
CA ILE A 142 8.36 18.01 17.97
C ILE A 142 7.26 17.78 19.02
N LEU A 143 6.03 18.11 18.68
CA LEU A 143 4.84 17.83 19.48
C LEU A 143 3.91 16.89 18.71
N PHE A 144 3.22 16.01 19.43
CA PHE A 144 2.15 15.20 18.84
C PHE A 144 0.78 15.76 19.23
N GLN A 145 0.07 16.36 18.27
CA GLN A 145 -1.22 17.00 18.50
C GLN A 145 -2.23 16.59 17.43
N LYS A 146 -3.45 16.20 17.85
CA LYS A 146 -4.56 15.79 16.95
C LYS A 146 -4.14 14.72 15.92
N GLY A 147 -3.31 13.77 16.34
CA GLY A 147 -2.86 12.66 15.49
C GLY A 147 -1.74 13.02 14.51
N ARG A 148 -1.06 14.16 14.69
CA ARG A 148 0.01 14.61 13.79
C ARG A 148 1.21 15.14 14.58
N TYR A 149 2.40 14.96 14.03
CA TYR A 149 3.61 15.60 14.53
C TYR A 149 3.73 17.03 13.97
N ILE A 150 4.07 17.99 14.83
CA ILE A 150 4.39 19.38 14.46
C ILE A 150 5.76 19.74 15.01
N ILE A 151 6.51 20.59 14.30
CA ILE A 151 7.78 21.12 14.80
C ILE A 151 7.46 22.17 15.86
N ASN A 152 8.15 22.09 16.99
CA ASN A 152 8.11 23.10 18.04
C ASN A 152 9.27 24.07 17.82
N ILE A 153 8.96 25.26 17.28
CA ILE A 153 9.91 26.34 17.03
C ILE A 153 9.63 27.45 18.03
#